data_AF-A0A919SGT1-F1
#
_entry.id   AF-A0A919SGT1-F1
#
_cell.length_a   1.000
_cell.length_b   1.000
_cell.length_c   1.000
_cell.angle_alpha   90.00
_cell.angle_beta   90.00
_cell.angle_gamma   90.00
#
_symmetry.space_group_name_H-M   'P 1'
#
loop_
_entity.id
_entity.type
_entity.pdbx_description
1 polymer ?
#
loop_
_entity_poly.entity_id
_entity_poly.type
_entity_poly.pdbx_seq_one_letter_code
_entity_poly.pdbx_strand_id
1 'polypeptide(L)'
;MTDRKHQQAPVPVGDMVSGDPPVPITVWPVPAPKTGETMSNAMGVRLVHNLTHPSDLITDLTAGPQLARAIIAAHRRSHLQDARPLSWDWHTATLIVTGWPPNQPTEPGDFFNRCHASLVPGGCVAVLLPHGDVVLPVDVITAAKKAGLAYLQHIVAADRPPRRGSHTQLDIHTDVLILTRSTAQHGGRDG
;
A
#
# COMPACT_ATOMS: atom_id res chain seq x y z
N MET A 1 23.15 36.68 -25.63
CA MET A 1 23.58 35.27 -25.54
C MET A 1 23.34 34.82 -24.10
N THR A 2 22.17 34.26 -23.81
CA THR A 2 21.68 33.96 -22.45
C THR A 2 21.98 32.51 -22.09
N ASP A 3 22.80 32.31 -21.07
CA ASP A 3 23.12 30.99 -20.52
C ASP A 3 22.02 30.56 -19.53
N ARG A 4 21.26 29.53 -19.90
CA ARG A 4 20.08 29.06 -19.18
C ARG A 4 20.51 27.89 -18.31
N LYS A 5 20.89 28.19 -17.06
CA LYS A 5 21.19 27.16 -16.04
C LYS A 5 19.96 26.28 -15.83
N HIS A 6 20.00 25.08 -16.38
CA HIS A 6 19.05 24.02 -16.07
C HIS A 6 19.17 23.69 -14.57
N GLN A 7 18.19 24.13 -13.78
CA GLN A 7 18.02 23.66 -12.41
C GLN A 7 17.62 22.19 -12.47
N GLN A 8 18.59 21.32 -12.24
CA GLN A 8 18.38 19.89 -12.05
C GLN A 8 17.47 19.69 -10.84
N ALA A 9 16.44 18.86 -11.00
CA ALA A 9 15.54 18.52 -9.90
C ALA A 9 16.35 17.79 -8.78
N PRO A 10 16.01 18.02 -7.49
CA PRO A 10 16.68 17.35 -6.39
C PRO A 10 16.58 15.83 -6.51
N VAL A 11 17.69 15.14 -6.24
CA VAL A 11 17.73 13.66 -6.18
C VAL A 11 16.81 13.20 -5.04
N PRO A 12 15.91 12.23 -5.28
CA PRO A 12 15.09 11.66 -4.21
C PRO A 12 16.00 11.04 -3.14
N VAL A 13 15.89 11.51 -1.90
CA VAL A 13 16.54 10.89 -0.75
C VAL A 13 15.57 9.83 -0.22
N GLY A 14 15.68 8.61 -0.72
CA GLY A 14 15.02 7.43 -0.16
C GLY A 14 16.07 6.61 0.60
N ASP A 15 15.79 6.27 1.85
CA ASP A 15 16.57 5.29 2.58
C ASP A 15 16.20 3.88 2.08
N MET A 16 17.18 2.99 1.98
CA MET A 16 17.07 1.70 1.32
C MET A 16 17.07 0.60 2.38
N VAL A 17 15.93 -0.04 2.63
CA VAL A 17 15.87 -1.20 3.54
C VAL A 17 16.36 -2.46 2.83
N SER A 18 17.06 -3.31 3.58
CA SER A 18 17.57 -4.60 3.11
C SER A 18 16.43 -5.50 2.63
N GLY A 19 16.28 -5.58 1.31
CA GLY A 19 15.62 -6.65 0.58
C GLY A 19 16.59 -7.13 -0.49
N ASP A 20 16.42 -8.34 -1.00
CA ASP A 20 17.09 -8.78 -2.23
C ASP A 20 16.01 -8.90 -3.33
N PRO A 21 15.94 -7.95 -4.29
CA PRO A 21 16.63 -6.67 -4.35
C PRO A 21 16.10 -5.66 -3.31
N PRO A 22 16.85 -4.59 -3.01
CA PRO A 22 16.44 -3.61 -2.00
C PRO A 22 15.11 -2.96 -2.36
N VAL A 23 14.23 -2.81 -1.36
CA VAL A 23 12.90 -2.24 -1.56
C VAL A 23 12.91 -0.75 -1.18
N PRO A 24 12.44 0.15 -2.06
CA PRO A 24 12.45 1.57 -1.79
C PRO A 24 11.53 1.93 -0.63
N ILE A 25 12.02 2.77 0.30
CA ILE A 25 11.19 3.43 1.31
C ILE A 25 10.83 4.82 0.84
N THR A 26 9.56 5.19 0.97
CA THR A 26 9.07 6.54 0.67
C THR A 26 8.35 7.14 1.87
N VAL A 27 8.70 8.38 2.23
CA VAL A 27 8.03 9.09 3.33
C VAL A 27 6.81 9.84 2.82
N TRP A 28 5.67 9.63 3.46
CA TRP A 28 4.41 10.27 3.14
C TRP A 28 4.00 11.24 4.26
N PRO A 29 4.13 12.57 4.07
CA PRO A 29 3.66 13.53 5.07
C PRO A 29 2.13 13.63 5.03
N VAL A 30 1.46 12.85 5.87
CA VAL A 30 0.00 12.82 6.00
C VAL A 30 -0.36 12.76 7.48
N PRO A 31 -1.53 13.26 7.90
CA PRO A 31 -1.93 13.17 9.30
C PRO A 31 -2.13 11.72 9.73
N ALA A 32 -1.90 11.44 11.02
CA ALA A 32 -2.27 10.18 11.66
C ALA A 32 -3.78 9.88 11.53
N PRO A 33 -4.17 8.58 11.47
CA PRO A 33 -5.58 8.19 11.57
C PRO A 33 -6.17 8.55 12.94
N LYS A 34 -7.49 8.74 13.01
CA LYS A 34 -8.15 8.83 14.32
C LYS A 34 -8.27 7.43 14.93
N THR A 35 -8.50 7.37 16.24
CA THR A 35 -8.75 6.11 16.95
C THR A 35 -9.86 5.31 16.29
N GLY A 36 -9.56 4.05 15.96
CA GLY A 36 -10.50 3.12 15.31
C GLY A 36 -10.56 3.22 13.78
N GLU A 37 -9.86 4.17 13.17
CA GLU A 37 -9.74 4.31 11.71
C GLU A 37 -8.44 3.67 11.22
N THR A 38 -8.46 3.04 10.04
CA THR A 38 -7.24 2.46 9.44
C THR A 38 -6.31 3.52 8.87
N MET A 39 -6.85 4.64 8.40
CA MET A 39 -6.07 5.68 7.72
C MET A 39 -6.70 7.06 7.84
N SER A 40 -5.93 8.11 7.56
CA SER A 40 -6.47 9.46 7.36
C SER A 40 -7.02 9.67 5.94
N ASN A 41 -7.85 10.69 5.72
CA ASN A 41 -8.35 11.03 4.37
C ASN A 41 -7.20 11.28 3.39
N ALA A 42 -6.13 11.94 3.83
CA ALA A 42 -4.97 12.24 3.00
C ALA A 42 -4.22 10.98 2.57
N MET A 43 -4.13 9.97 3.46
CA MET A 43 -3.57 8.66 3.11
C MET A 43 -4.42 7.97 2.04
N GLY A 44 -5.75 7.91 2.23
CA GLY A 44 -6.66 7.28 1.26
C GLY A 44 -6.58 7.91 -0.14
N VAL A 45 -6.58 9.24 -0.21
CA VAL A 45 -6.39 9.99 -1.47
C VAL A 45 -5.08 9.59 -2.14
N ARG A 46 -3.96 9.55 -1.39
CA ARG A 46 -2.66 9.20 -1.98
C ARG A 46 -2.59 7.76 -2.46
N LEU A 47 -3.14 6.80 -1.72
CA LEU A 47 -3.18 5.40 -2.15
C LEU A 47 -3.93 5.28 -3.48
N VAL A 48 -5.13 5.85 -3.56
CA VAL A 48 -5.96 5.80 -4.78
C VAL A 48 -5.26 6.47 -5.95
N HIS A 49 -4.72 7.69 -5.78
CA HIS A 49 -4.10 8.42 -6.88
C HIS A 49 -2.76 7.84 -7.37
N ASN A 50 -1.95 7.24 -6.48
CA ASN A 50 -0.64 6.72 -6.87
C ASN A 50 -0.68 5.28 -7.38
N LEU A 51 -1.70 4.50 -7.00
CA LEU A 51 -1.74 3.05 -7.25
C LEU A 51 -2.84 2.63 -8.22
N THR A 52 -3.70 3.55 -8.70
CA THR A 52 -4.82 3.21 -9.58
C THR A 52 -5.08 4.23 -10.68
N HIS A 53 -5.66 3.78 -11.79
CA HIS A 53 -6.10 4.55 -12.95
C HIS A 53 -7.63 4.73 -12.96
N PRO A 54 -8.17 5.67 -13.76
CA PRO A 54 -9.62 5.82 -13.90
C PRO A 54 -10.32 4.49 -14.25
N SER A 55 -11.46 4.22 -13.61
CA SER A 55 -12.26 2.98 -13.76
C SER A 55 -11.66 1.70 -13.16
N ASP A 56 -10.47 1.78 -12.57
CA ASP A 56 -9.91 0.67 -11.81
C ASP A 56 -10.83 0.26 -10.66
N LEU A 57 -10.88 -1.05 -10.41
CA LEU A 57 -11.61 -1.61 -9.27
C LEU A 57 -10.71 -1.66 -8.04
N ILE A 58 -11.25 -1.18 -6.93
CA ILE A 58 -10.60 -1.16 -5.61
C ILE A 58 -11.45 -1.96 -4.62
N THR A 59 -10.81 -2.84 -3.84
CA THR A 59 -11.46 -3.52 -2.72
C THR A 59 -11.06 -2.84 -1.42
N ASP A 60 -12.05 -2.31 -0.71
CA ASP A 60 -11.86 -1.64 0.58
C ASP A 60 -12.13 -2.62 1.73
N LEU A 61 -11.08 -2.99 2.46
CA LEU A 61 -11.13 -3.83 3.67
C LEU A 61 -10.78 -3.03 4.93
N THR A 62 -10.86 -1.70 4.85
CA THR A 62 -10.39 -0.81 5.91
C THR A 62 -11.50 -0.40 6.87
N ALA A 63 -11.12 0.00 8.08
CA ALA A 63 -12.02 0.62 9.04
C ALA A 63 -12.08 2.14 8.80
N GLY A 64 -13.29 2.65 8.63
CA GLY A 64 -13.56 4.08 8.44
C GLY A 64 -13.89 4.47 6.98
N PRO A 65 -14.40 5.69 6.75
CA PRO A 65 -14.90 6.12 5.45
C PRO A 65 -13.84 6.69 4.48
N GLN A 66 -12.56 6.72 4.87
CA GLN A 66 -11.51 7.51 4.22
C GLN A 66 -11.21 7.00 2.81
N LEU A 67 -11.06 5.68 2.65
CA LEU A 67 -10.77 5.10 1.35
C LEU A 67 -12.00 5.19 0.43
N ALA A 68 -13.19 4.82 0.90
CA ALA A 68 -14.43 5.00 0.16
C ALA A 68 -14.61 6.44 -0.37
N ARG A 69 -14.33 7.46 0.45
CA ARG A 69 -14.36 8.87 0.01
C ARG A 69 -13.34 9.17 -1.09
N ALA A 70 -12.12 8.65 -0.97
CA ALA A 70 -11.08 8.82 -1.98
C ALA A 70 -11.44 8.14 -3.32
N ILE A 71 -12.02 6.95 -3.26
CA ILE A 71 -12.51 6.20 -4.44
C ILE A 71 -13.56 7.03 -5.18
N ILE A 72 -14.57 7.54 -4.47
CA ILE A 72 -15.65 8.35 -5.05
C ILE A 72 -15.08 9.62 -5.67
N ALA A 73 -14.23 10.35 -4.94
CA ALA A 73 -13.62 11.59 -5.40
C ALA A 73 -12.73 11.39 -6.64
N ALA A 74 -12.08 10.23 -6.76
CA ALA A 74 -11.25 9.89 -7.91
C ALA A 74 -12.03 9.18 -9.04
N HIS A 75 -13.36 9.01 -8.94
CA HIS A 75 -14.15 8.29 -9.93
C HIS A 75 -13.64 6.85 -10.21
N ARG A 76 -13.33 6.10 -9.14
CA ARG A 76 -12.96 4.68 -9.21
C ARG A 76 -14.17 3.78 -8.93
N ARG A 77 -14.07 2.50 -9.31
CA ARG A 77 -15.05 1.49 -8.92
C ARG A 77 -14.65 0.90 -7.58
N SER A 78 -15.62 0.57 -6.71
CA SER A 78 -15.33 -0.06 -5.43
C SER A 78 -16.23 -1.25 -5.15
N HIS A 79 -15.64 -2.30 -4.59
CA HIS A 79 -16.38 -3.29 -3.81
C HIS A 79 -16.20 -2.96 -2.34
N LEU A 80 -17.28 -2.53 -1.70
CA LEU A 80 -17.37 -2.41 -0.25
C LEU A 80 -17.74 -3.79 0.28
N GLN A 81 -16.91 -4.37 1.15
CA GLN A 81 -17.27 -5.63 1.80
C GLN A 81 -18.29 -5.33 2.91
N ASP A 82 -19.57 -5.31 2.53
CA ASP A 82 -20.66 -5.40 3.50
C ASP A 82 -20.60 -6.78 4.17
N ALA A 83 -21.01 -6.88 5.43
CA ALA A 83 -20.74 -8.00 6.36
C ALA A 83 -21.35 -9.38 6.00
N ARG A 84 -21.36 -9.78 4.72
CA ARG A 84 -21.79 -11.09 4.24
C ARG A 84 -20.60 -11.93 3.78
N PRO A 85 -20.55 -13.23 4.14
CA PRO A 85 -19.55 -14.12 3.60
C PRO A 85 -19.84 -14.40 2.13
N LEU A 86 -18.84 -14.08 1.29
CA LEU A 86 -18.55 -14.74 0.02
C LEU A 86 -19.65 -14.75 -1.03
N SER A 87 -19.72 -13.63 -1.76
CA SER A 87 -19.71 -13.73 -3.22
C SER A 87 -18.54 -12.84 -3.69
N TRP A 88 -17.32 -13.40 -3.67
CA TRP A 88 -16.15 -12.76 -4.30
C TRP A 88 -16.39 -12.84 -5.81
N ASP A 89 -17.30 -12.01 -6.27
CA ASP A 89 -17.88 -12.08 -7.59
C ASP A 89 -16.85 -11.58 -8.59
N TRP A 90 -16.21 -12.52 -9.32
CA TRP A 90 -15.63 -12.47 -10.68
C TRP A 90 -14.84 -11.23 -11.14
N HIS A 91 -14.58 -10.28 -10.26
CA HIS A 91 -13.90 -9.03 -10.57
C HIS A 91 -12.59 -8.99 -9.83
N THR A 92 -11.53 -9.06 -10.61
CA THR A 92 -10.17 -8.86 -10.14
C THR A 92 -9.93 -7.37 -9.88
N ALA A 93 -9.56 -7.01 -8.66
CA ALA A 93 -9.20 -5.66 -8.27
C ALA A 93 -7.79 -5.30 -8.76
N THR A 94 -7.56 -4.00 -8.93
CA THR A 94 -6.21 -3.44 -9.17
C THR A 94 -5.52 -3.09 -7.85
N LEU A 95 -6.31 -2.72 -6.84
CA LEU A 95 -5.85 -2.36 -5.51
C LEU A 95 -6.77 -2.98 -4.46
N ILE A 96 -6.19 -3.72 -3.52
CA ILE A 96 -6.85 -4.14 -2.29
C ILE A 96 -6.20 -3.36 -1.15
N VAL A 97 -6.98 -2.74 -0.27
CA VAL A 97 -6.44 -1.97 0.86
C VAL A 97 -6.97 -2.54 2.16
N THR A 98 -6.08 -2.78 3.12
CA THR A 98 -6.44 -3.38 4.41
C THR A 98 -5.61 -2.81 5.56
N GLY A 99 -6.20 -2.78 6.75
CA GLY A 99 -5.45 -2.60 8.00
C GLY A 99 -4.92 -3.94 8.51
N TRP A 100 -3.86 -3.91 9.30
CA TRP A 100 -3.29 -5.09 9.94
C TRP A 100 -3.37 -5.02 11.47
N PRO A 101 -3.84 -6.09 12.15
CA PRO A 101 -4.44 -7.31 11.58
C PRO A 101 -5.76 -7.02 10.85
N PRO A 102 -6.18 -7.88 9.91
CA PRO A 102 -7.42 -7.68 9.17
C PRO A 102 -8.63 -7.77 10.12
N ASN A 103 -9.67 -6.99 9.83
CA ASN A 103 -10.89 -6.93 10.65
C ASN A 103 -11.60 -8.29 10.81
N GLN A 104 -11.42 -9.20 9.84
CA GLN A 104 -11.88 -10.57 9.93
C GLN A 104 -10.71 -11.48 10.31
N PRO A 105 -10.80 -12.23 11.42
CA PRO A 105 -9.74 -13.14 11.81
C PRO A 105 -9.57 -14.21 10.74
N THR A 106 -8.37 -14.27 10.18
CA THR A 106 -7.96 -15.23 9.16
C THR A 106 -6.48 -15.49 9.33
N GLU A 107 -6.05 -16.69 8.99
CA GLU A 107 -4.62 -16.97 8.88
C GLU A 107 -3.99 -16.03 7.84
N PRO A 108 -2.83 -15.39 8.14
CA PRO A 108 -2.19 -14.44 7.23
C PRO A 108 -1.92 -14.99 5.83
N GLY A 109 -1.50 -16.26 5.74
CA GLY A 109 -1.27 -16.93 4.46
C GLY A 109 -2.55 -17.05 3.63
N ASP A 110 -3.66 -17.44 4.26
CA ASP A 110 -4.96 -17.57 3.58
C ASP A 110 -5.50 -16.23 3.11
N PHE A 111 -5.28 -15.17 3.91
CA PHE A 111 -5.60 -13.81 3.51
C PHE A 111 -4.88 -13.43 2.22
N PHE A 112 -3.54 -13.57 2.19
CA PHE A 112 -2.76 -13.19 1.04
C PHE A 112 -3.00 -14.10 -0.18
N ASN A 113 -3.32 -15.38 0.01
CA ASN A 113 -3.74 -16.28 -1.06
C ASN A 113 -5.03 -15.76 -1.73
N ARG A 114 -6.02 -15.32 -0.93
CA ARG A 114 -7.24 -14.71 -1.46
C ARG A 114 -6.94 -13.40 -2.18
N CYS A 115 -6.10 -12.54 -1.60
CA CYS A 115 -5.67 -11.32 -2.29
C CYS A 115 -5.01 -11.62 -3.64
N HIS A 116 -4.07 -12.56 -3.69
CA HIS A 116 -3.38 -12.94 -4.93
C HIS A 116 -4.35 -13.45 -6.00
N ALA A 117 -5.30 -14.32 -5.63
CA ALA A 117 -6.33 -14.83 -6.55
C ALA A 117 -7.24 -13.71 -7.09
N SER A 118 -7.34 -12.61 -6.35
CA SER A 118 -8.30 -11.55 -6.60
C SER A 118 -7.72 -10.28 -7.22
N LEU A 119 -6.41 -10.23 -7.42
CA LEU A 119 -5.74 -9.13 -8.10
C LEU A 119 -5.62 -9.40 -9.59
N VAL A 120 -5.74 -8.36 -10.42
CA VAL A 120 -5.21 -8.44 -11.79
C VAL A 120 -3.68 -8.63 -11.75
N PRO A 121 -3.06 -9.21 -12.79
CA PRO A 121 -1.61 -9.12 -12.93
C PRO A 121 -1.15 -7.67 -12.89
N GLY A 122 -0.14 -7.36 -12.06
CA GLY A 122 0.33 -6.00 -11.79
C GLY A 122 -0.45 -5.25 -10.71
N GLY A 123 -1.60 -5.75 -10.27
CA GLY A 123 -2.36 -5.20 -9.15
C GLY A 123 -1.61 -5.37 -7.82
N CYS A 124 -2.01 -4.64 -6.80
CA CYS A 124 -1.35 -4.67 -5.50
C CYS A 124 -2.29 -4.69 -4.29
N VAL A 125 -1.75 -5.19 -3.18
CA VAL A 125 -2.31 -5.04 -1.84
C VAL A 125 -1.53 -3.94 -1.12
N ALA A 126 -2.23 -2.96 -0.57
CA ALA A 126 -1.69 -2.00 0.37
C ALA A 126 -2.09 -2.41 1.80
N VAL A 127 -1.11 -2.82 2.60
CA VAL A 127 -1.32 -3.23 3.99
C VAL A 127 -0.85 -2.13 4.92
N LEU A 128 -1.75 -1.56 5.71
CA LEU A 128 -1.46 -0.49 6.67
C LEU A 128 -1.24 -1.08 8.07
N LEU A 129 -0.11 -0.79 8.68
CA LEU A 129 0.27 -1.25 10.02
C LEU A 129 0.56 -0.06 10.93
N PRO A 130 0.17 -0.10 12.21
CA PRO A 130 0.69 0.84 13.20
C PRO A 130 2.21 0.79 13.21
N HIS A 131 2.87 1.96 13.21
CA HIS A 131 4.32 2.02 13.33
C HIS A 131 4.78 1.69 14.76
N GLY A 132 5.97 1.11 14.90
CA GLY A 132 6.62 0.86 16.19
C GLY A 132 6.93 -0.60 16.50
N ASP A 133 6.37 -1.54 15.74
CA ASP A 133 6.77 -2.95 15.78
C ASP A 133 7.65 -3.27 14.57
N VAL A 134 8.90 -3.67 14.82
CA VAL A 134 9.87 -3.99 13.76
C VAL A 134 9.74 -5.43 13.23
N VAL A 135 9.08 -6.32 13.98
CA VAL A 135 8.87 -7.72 13.60
C VAL A 135 7.62 -7.86 12.74
N LEU A 136 6.56 -7.13 13.09
CA LEU A 136 5.26 -7.23 12.43
C LEU A 136 5.33 -7.02 10.90
N PRO A 137 6.03 -5.99 10.35
CA PRO A 137 6.18 -5.86 8.90
C PRO A 137 6.87 -7.08 8.26
N VAL A 138 7.88 -7.66 8.91
CA VAL A 138 8.62 -8.82 8.41
C VAL A 138 7.72 -10.05 8.29
N ASP A 139 6.89 -10.29 9.30
CA ASP A 139 5.95 -11.43 9.29
C ASP A 139 4.91 -11.28 8.19
N VAL A 140 4.38 -10.07 8.01
CA VAL A 140 3.43 -9.76 6.94
C VAL A 140 4.05 -9.94 5.55
N ILE A 141 5.27 -9.42 5.35
CA ILE A 141 6.02 -9.61 4.09
C ILE A 141 6.27 -11.10 3.83
N THR A 142 6.65 -11.85 4.86
CA THR A 142 6.93 -13.29 4.75
C THR A 142 5.67 -14.07 4.37
N ALA A 143 4.54 -13.78 5.00
CA ALA A 143 3.25 -14.39 4.67
C ALA A 143 2.82 -14.06 3.22
N ALA A 144 2.95 -12.80 2.81
CA ALA A 144 2.62 -12.36 1.46
C ALA A 144 3.51 -13.00 0.38
N LYS A 145 4.83 -13.11 0.63
CA LYS A 145 5.77 -13.79 -0.26
C LYS A 145 5.43 -15.27 -0.43
N LYS A 146 5.08 -15.96 0.65
CA LYS A 146 4.62 -17.37 0.61
C LYS A 146 3.35 -17.53 -0.24
N ALA A 147 2.50 -16.51 -0.30
CA ALA A 147 1.29 -16.47 -1.13
C ALA A 147 1.54 -16.01 -2.59
N GLY A 148 2.79 -15.79 -2.99
CA GLY A 148 3.15 -15.42 -4.37
C GLY A 148 3.07 -13.92 -4.67
N LEU A 149 2.95 -13.04 -3.66
CA LEU A 149 3.05 -11.60 -3.83
C LEU A 149 4.50 -11.12 -3.68
N ALA A 150 4.91 -10.18 -4.54
CA ALA A 150 6.21 -9.53 -4.45
C ALA A 150 6.12 -8.25 -3.61
N TYR A 151 7.11 -8.01 -2.75
CA TYR A 151 7.19 -6.78 -1.97
C TYR A 151 7.81 -5.66 -2.80
N LEU A 152 7.00 -4.64 -3.13
CA LEU A 152 7.31 -3.62 -4.12
C LEU A 152 7.82 -2.32 -3.49
N GLN A 153 7.22 -1.89 -2.38
CA GLN A 153 7.52 -0.61 -1.76
C GLN A 153 7.16 -0.61 -0.28
N HIS A 154 7.97 0.08 0.52
CA HIS A 154 7.61 0.50 1.87
C HIS A 154 7.25 1.98 1.85
N ILE A 155 6.11 2.34 2.42
CA ILE A 155 5.77 3.75 2.64
C ILE A 155 5.71 3.98 4.15
N VAL A 156 6.40 5.00 4.64
CA VAL A 156 6.30 5.43 6.04
C VAL A 156 5.50 6.73 6.10
N ALA A 157 4.37 6.70 6.79
CA ALA A 157 3.50 7.85 6.98
C ALA A 157 3.91 8.58 8.25
N ALA A 158 4.22 9.88 8.12
CA ALA A 158 4.68 10.69 9.22
C ALA A 158 3.88 11.98 9.36
N ASP A 159 3.67 12.40 10.61
CA ASP A 159 3.00 13.65 10.93
C ASP A 159 3.88 14.84 10.55
N ARG A 160 3.42 15.60 9.54
CA ARG A 160 4.09 16.77 8.92
C ARG A 160 5.48 16.47 8.31
N PRO A 161 5.90 17.24 7.29
CA PRO A 161 7.26 17.14 6.80
C PRO A 161 8.26 17.61 7.86
N PRO A 162 9.47 17.01 7.92
CA PRO A 162 10.50 17.44 8.86
C PRO A 162 10.84 18.92 8.65
N ARG A 163 10.85 19.70 9.75
CA ARG A 163 11.24 21.11 9.72
C ARG A 163 12.77 21.21 9.71
N ARG A 164 13.34 21.97 8.77
CA ARG A 164 14.79 22.27 8.75
C ARG A 164 15.23 22.79 10.12
N GLY A 165 16.26 22.18 10.71
CA GLY A 165 16.89 22.63 11.95
C GLY A 165 16.39 21.99 13.24
N SER A 166 15.35 21.15 13.19
CA SER A 166 15.00 20.25 14.29
C SER A 166 15.70 18.91 14.09
N HIS A 167 16.18 18.27 15.16
CA HIS A 167 16.64 16.88 15.10
C HIS A 167 15.59 16.04 14.36
N THR A 168 16.07 15.32 13.35
CA THR A 168 15.33 14.70 12.24
C THR A 168 14.62 13.42 12.64
N GLN A 169 13.85 13.44 13.72
CA GLN A 169 12.97 12.34 14.04
C GLN A 169 11.64 12.57 13.31
N LEU A 170 11.39 11.75 12.28
CA LEU A 170 10.08 11.69 11.66
C LEU A 170 9.11 11.09 12.69
N ASP A 171 7.99 11.76 12.90
CA ASP A 171 6.91 11.26 13.75
C ASP A 171 6.09 10.25 12.95
N ILE A 172 6.66 9.07 12.74
CA ILE A 172 6.07 8.00 11.91
C ILE A 172 4.97 7.31 12.70
N HIS A 173 3.77 7.28 12.15
CA HIS A 173 2.60 6.68 12.79
C HIS A 173 2.08 5.44 12.05
N THR A 174 2.42 5.25 10.77
CA THR A 174 1.90 4.13 9.98
C THR A 174 2.92 3.66 8.95
N ASP A 175 3.14 2.34 8.89
CA ASP A 175 3.82 1.67 7.79
C ASP A 175 2.79 1.20 6.77
N VAL A 176 3.07 1.40 5.48
CA VAL A 176 2.25 0.84 4.40
C VAL A 176 3.13 -0.02 3.52
N LEU A 177 2.82 -1.32 3.49
CA LEU A 177 3.52 -2.29 2.66
C LEU A 177 2.75 -2.46 1.36
N ILE A 178 3.42 -2.23 0.23
CA ILE A 178 2.87 -2.46 -1.10
C ILE A 178 3.35 -3.81 -1.62
N LEU A 179 2.40 -4.72 -1.84
CA LEU A 179 2.65 -6.10 -2.25
C LEU A 179 1.97 -6.32 -3.61
N THR A 180 2.70 -6.66 -4.65
CA THR A 180 2.17 -6.76 -6.02
C THR A 180 2.07 -8.20 -6.52
N ARG A 181 1.03 -8.48 -7.30
CA ARG A 181 0.93 -9.71 -8.10
C ARG A 181 1.76 -9.52 -9.37
N SER A 182 2.73 -10.41 -9.61
CA SER A 182 3.59 -10.32 -10.79
C SER A 182 2.81 -10.29 -12.11
N THR A 183 3.27 -9.48 -13.05
CA THR A 183 2.79 -9.44 -14.44
C THR A 183 3.41 -10.53 -15.31
N ALA A 184 4.54 -11.11 -14.88
CA ALA A 184 5.16 -12.21 -15.58
C ALA A 184 4.30 -13.47 -15.38
N GLN A 185 3.66 -13.94 -16.46
CA GLN A 185 3.33 -15.36 -16.55
C GLN A 185 4.64 -16.14 -16.40
N HIS A 186 4.62 -17.25 -15.67
CA HIS A 186 5.70 -18.24 -15.70
C HIS A 186 5.91 -18.73 -17.15
N GLY A 187 6.69 -17.99 -17.93
CA GLY A 187 7.23 -18.41 -19.21
C GLY A 187 8.58 -19.06 -18.96
N GLY A 188 8.69 -20.35 -19.27
CA GLY A 188 9.97 -21.07 -19.32
C GLY A 188 10.17 -22.09 -18.21
N ARG A 189 9.53 -23.27 -18.35
CA ARG A 189 10.20 -24.52 -18.02
C ARG A 189 11.08 -24.84 -19.23
N ASP A 190 12.37 -24.61 -19.13
CA ASP A 190 13.33 -25.22 -20.05
C ASP A 190 13.64 -26.62 -19.52
N GLY A 191 13.38 -27.61 -20.39
CA GLY A 191 13.75 -29.01 -20.20
C GLY A 191 15.15 -29.32 -20.71
#